data_AF-A0A928VD29-F1
#
_entry.id   AF-A0A928VD29-F1
#
_cell.length_a   1.000
_cell.length_b   1.000
_cell.length_c   1.000
_cell.angle_alpha   90.00
_cell.angle_beta   90.00
_cell.angle_gamma   90.00
#
_symmetry.space_group_name_H-M   'P 1'
#
loop_
_entity.id
_entity.type
_entity.pdbx_description
1 polymer ?
#
loop_
_entity_poly.entity_id
_entity_poly.type
_entity_poly.pdbx_seq_one_letter_code
_entity_poly.pdbx_strand_id
1 'polypeptide(L)'
;MVAEIKSDIIYPESDGKRMAENTQQFEWIVLIKKNLDLIFKDDPNVFVAGDLLWYPVEGKTNICTAPDAMVVFGRPKGDPLGIQGAKRGSYVQHRENNIPPQVAFEILSPTNTQQEMDQKLLFYDRYGIEEYYLYDPDKNRLRGWRRDEVFLIEIGNFSNYVSPRLGIRFDVTVNPMQIYRPNGEKFLSYDELDQELQQERSRADQERSRADQAQQRADALAERLRQMGIDPDQI
;
A
#
# COMPACT_ATOMS: atom_id res chain seq x y z
N MET A 1 15.31 40.95 -28.74
CA MET A 1 14.32 39.91 -28.43
C MET A 1 14.37 39.68 -26.94
N VAL A 2 13.32 40.08 -26.21
CA VAL A 2 13.21 39.79 -24.78
C VAL A 2 12.72 38.34 -24.70
N ALA A 3 13.52 37.46 -24.10
CA ALA A 3 13.08 36.10 -23.80
C ALA A 3 11.88 36.20 -22.86
N GLU A 4 10.72 35.69 -23.28
CA GLU A 4 9.58 35.51 -22.40
C GLU A 4 10.01 34.65 -21.21
N ILE A 5 10.03 35.26 -20.02
CA ILE A 5 10.13 34.52 -18.77
C ILE A 5 8.80 33.78 -18.63
N LYS A 6 8.74 32.52 -19.06
CA LYS A 6 7.62 31.64 -18.70
C LYS A 6 7.62 31.56 -17.18
N SER A 7 6.62 32.16 -16.53
CA SER A 7 6.35 31.92 -15.13
C SER A 7 6.13 30.42 -14.95
N ASP A 8 6.86 29.79 -14.03
CA ASP A 8 6.66 28.39 -13.71
C ASP A 8 5.21 28.17 -13.27
N ILE A 9 4.49 27.32 -14.01
CA ILE A 9 3.10 26.99 -13.70
C ILE A 9 3.08 26.28 -12.34
N ILE A 10 2.26 26.81 -11.44
CA ILE A 10 2.01 26.21 -10.13
C ILE A 10 0.94 25.14 -10.29
N TYR A 11 1.28 23.91 -9.93
CA TYR A 11 0.35 22.80 -9.82
C TYR A 11 -0.15 22.73 -8.38
N PRO A 12 -1.46 22.87 -8.14
CA PRO A 12 -2.02 22.77 -6.79
C PRO A 12 -1.69 21.44 -6.11
N GLU A 13 -1.62 21.47 -4.79
CA GLU A 13 -1.47 20.27 -3.95
C GLU A 13 -2.82 19.79 -3.38
N SER A 14 -3.89 20.57 -3.59
CA SER A 14 -5.25 20.26 -3.13
C SER A 14 -6.28 20.76 -4.14
N ASP A 15 -7.38 20.03 -4.25
CA ASP A 15 -8.58 20.40 -5.02
C ASP A 15 -9.70 20.96 -4.13
N GLY A 16 -9.43 21.15 -2.83
CA GLY A 16 -10.38 21.60 -1.83
C GLY A 16 -11.40 20.54 -1.38
N LYS A 17 -11.30 19.30 -1.89
CA LYS A 17 -12.14 18.19 -1.45
C LYS A 17 -11.53 17.51 -0.23
N ARG A 18 -12.35 16.68 0.43
CA ARG A 18 -11.90 15.80 1.50
C ARG A 18 -11.29 14.55 0.88
N MET A 19 -10.27 14.01 1.51
CA MET A 19 -9.67 12.71 1.17
C MET A 19 -10.67 11.55 1.20
N ALA A 20 -11.61 11.58 2.14
CA ALA A 20 -12.63 10.55 2.27
C ALA A 20 -13.95 11.16 2.74
N GLU A 21 -15.05 10.54 2.35
CA GLU A 21 -16.41 10.96 2.73
C GLU A 21 -16.87 10.37 4.06
N ASN A 22 -16.40 9.16 4.41
CA ASN A 22 -16.73 8.48 5.65
C ASN A 22 -15.56 7.67 6.21
N THR A 23 -15.71 7.16 7.43
CA THR A 23 -14.67 6.39 8.13
C THR A 23 -14.37 5.07 7.45
N GLN A 24 -15.37 4.37 6.91
CA GLN A 24 -15.16 3.08 6.26
C GLN A 24 -14.31 3.21 4.99
N GLN A 25 -14.59 4.20 4.15
CA GLN A 25 -13.78 4.52 2.97
C GLN A 25 -12.35 4.85 3.38
N PHE A 26 -12.18 5.70 4.40
CA PHE A 26 -10.86 6.06 4.91
C PHE A 26 -10.05 4.85 5.42
N GLU A 27 -10.67 3.95 6.18
CA GLU A 27 -9.99 2.74 6.68
C GLU A 27 -9.52 1.84 5.52
N TRP A 28 -10.30 1.73 4.44
CA TRP A 28 -9.90 0.98 3.24
C TRP A 28 -8.74 1.64 2.50
N ILE A 29 -8.77 2.96 2.36
CA ILE A 29 -7.66 3.74 1.78
C ILE A 29 -6.38 3.49 2.58
N VAL A 30 -6.45 3.60 3.91
CA VAL A 30 -5.31 3.37 4.81
C VAL A 30 -4.82 1.93 4.71
N LEU A 31 -5.72 0.94 4.77
CA LEU A 31 -5.39 -0.49 4.66
C LEU A 31 -4.59 -0.78 3.39
N ILE A 32 -5.09 -0.34 2.24
CA ILE A 32 -4.45 -0.57 0.94
C ILE A 32 -3.12 0.18 0.88
N LYS A 33 -3.14 1.49 1.13
CA LYS A 33 -1.95 2.35 1.00
C LYS A 33 -0.82 1.86 1.90
N LYS A 34 -1.09 1.56 3.16
CA LYS A 34 -0.05 1.16 4.14
C LYS A 34 0.47 -0.24 3.90
N ASN A 35 -0.35 -1.19 3.47
CA ASN A 35 0.15 -2.51 3.11
C ASN A 35 0.98 -2.48 1.81
N LEU A 36 0.63 -1.62 0.85
CA LEU A 36 1.48 -1.37 -0.33
C LEU A 36 2.82 -0.71 0.05
N ASP A 37 2.83 0.26 0.98
CA ASP A 37 4.07 0.81 1.53
C ASP A 37 4.96 -0.31 2.12
N LEU A 38 4.37 -1.29 2.82
CA LEU A 38 5.08 -2.41 3.42
C LEU A 38 5.63 -3.39 2.37
N ILE A 39 4.83 -3.73 1.35
CA ILE A 39 5.26 -4.61 0.24
C ILE A 39 6.50 -4.04 -0.44
N PHE A 40 6.52 -2.73 -0.69
CA PHE A 40 7.61 -2.05 -1.39
C PHE A 40 8.54 -1.27 -0.47
N LYS A 41 8.58 -1.59 0.83
CA LYS A 41 9.33 -0.81 1.83
C LYS A 41 10.81 -0.70 1.45
N ASP A 42 11.39 -1.81 1.03
CA ASP A 42 12.82 -1.94 0.74
C ASP A 42 13.16 -1.66 -0.73
N ASP A 43 12.16 -1.38 -1.58
CA ASP A 43 12.39 -0.91 -2.95
C ASP A 43 12.37 0.64 -3.01
N PRO A 44 13.53 1.29 -3.18
CA PRO A 44 13.60 2.74 -3.23
C PRO A 44 12.99 3.32 -4.51
N ASN A 45 12.77 2.51 -5.56
CA ASN A 45 12.27 2.94 -6.86
C ASN A 45 10.77 2.68 -7.04
N VAL A 46 10.05 2.42 -5.95
CA VAL A 46 8.59 2.34 -5.96
C VAL A 46 8.00 3.38 -5.02
N PHE A 47 7.26 4.30 -5.62
CA PHE A 47 6.52 5.34 -4.92
C PHE A 47 5.06 4.91 -4.76
N VAL A 48 4.56 4.98 -3.52
CA VAL A 48 3.16 4.70 -3.18
C VAL A 48 2.56 5.95 -2.56
N ALA A 49 1.41 6.36 -3.07
CA ALA A 49 0.67 7.51 -2.57
C ALA A 49 -0.80 7.17 -2.38
N GLY A 50 -1.49 7.94 -1.55
CA GLY A 50 -2.95 7.94 -1.47
C GLY A 50 -3.44 9.38 -1.46
N ASP A 51 -4.54 9.63 -2.15
CA ASP A 51 -5.17 10.96 -2.29
C ASP A 51 -4.18 12.07 -2.68
N LEU A 52 -3.28 11.76 -3.62
CA LEU A 52 -2.30 12.72 -4.15
C LEU A 52 -2.69 13.11 -5.57
N LEU A 53 -2.85 14.42 -5.82
CA LEU A 53 -3.22 14.92 -7.14
C LEU A 53 -2.17 14.55 -8.19
N TRP A 54 -2.60 13.85 -9.24
CA TRP A 54 -1.81 13.52 -10.41
C TRP A 54 -2.19 14.41 -11.60
N TYR A 55 -1.19 15.08 -12.17
CA TYR A 55 -1.29 15.91 -13.37
C TYR A 55 -0.57 15.23 -14.55
N PRO A 56 -1.30 14.55 -15.44
CA PRO A 56 -0.70 13.85 -16.58
C PRO A 56 -0.30 14.76 -17.74
N VAL A 57 -0.85 15.98 -17.84
CA VAL A 57 -0.64 16.88 -18.97
C VAL A 57 0.08 18.16 -18.53
N GLU A 58 1.26 18.40 -19.12
CA GLU A 58 2.03 19.63 -18.87
C GLU A 58 1.22 20.88 -19.22
N GLY A 59 1.20 21.83 -18.29
CA GLY A 59 0.54 23.13 -18.39
C GLY A 59 -0.97 23.10 -18.20
N LYS A 60 -1.58 21.94 -17.89
CA LYS A 60 -3.04 21.80 -17.73
C LYS A 60 -3.41 21.41 -16.30
N THR A 61 -3.44 22.40 -15.41
CA THR A 61 -3.77 22.21 -13.98
C THR A 61 -5.24 21.81 -13.72
N ASN A 62 -6.12 21.92 -14.73
CA ASN A 62 -7.50 21.44 -14.65
C ASN A 62 -7.66 19.97 -15.08
N ILE A 63 -6.60 19.34 -15.60
CA ILE A 63 -6.59 17.92 -15.94
C ILE A 63 -5.82 17.19 -14.85
N CYS A 64 -6.54 16.72 -13.84
CA CYS A 64 -5.98 15.94 -12.75
C CYS A 64 -7.02 15.00 -12.12
N THR A 65 -6.52 14.03 -11.37
CA THR A 65 -7.30 13.17 -10.49
C THR A 65 -6.43 12.80 -9.29
N ALA A 66 -7.04 12.49 -8.15
CA ALA A 66 -6.35 11.90 -7.01
C ALA A 66 -6.90 10.47 -6.81
N PRO A 67 -6.13 9.43 -7.15
CA PRO A 67 -6.49 8.06 -6.78
C PRO A 67 -6.43 7.88 -5.27
N ASP A 68 -7.37 7.13 -4.72
CA ASP A 68 -7.41 6.76 -3.31
C ASP A 68 -6.12 6.06 -2.86
N ALA A 69 -5.59 5.19 -3.72
CA ALA A 69 -4.21 4.75 -3.66
C ALA A 69 -3.63 4.61 -5.07
N MET A 70 -2.35 4.90 -5.23
CA MET A 70 -1.61 4.64 -6.46
C MET A 70 -0.21 4.13 -6.21
N VAL A 71 0.29 3.34 -7.16
CA VAL A 71 1.66 2.81 -7.17
C VAL A 71 2.36 3.25 -8.45
N VAL A 72 3.56 3.78 -8.27
CA VAL A 72 4.41 4.27 -9.34
C VAL A 72 5.77 3.58 -9.29
N PHE A 73 5.99 2.68 -10.25
CA PHE A 73 7.27 1.99 -10.44
C PHE A 73 8.26 2.87 -11.20
N GLY A 74 9.53 2.77 -10.83
CA GLY A 74 10.63 3.57 -11.41
C GLY A 74 10.72 4.99 -10.86
N ARG A 75 10.02 5.31 -9.76
CA ARG A 75 10.04 6.64 -9.12
C ARG A 75 10.45 6.52 -7.65
N PRO A 76 11.28 7.46 -7.16
CA PRO A 76 11.78 7.39 -5.80
C PRO A 76 10.68 7.70 -4.79
N LYS A 77 10.84 7.18 -3.56
CA LYS A 77 10.06 7.63 -2.40
C LYS A 77 10.34 9.10 -2.07
N GLY A 78 9.38 9.79 -1.45
CA GLY A 78 9.52 11.22 -1.12
C GLY A 78 9.31 12.11 -2.33
N ASP A 79 10.07 13.20 -2.44
CA ASP A 79 10.01 14.12 -3.57
C ASP A 79 10.51 13.47 -4.89
N PRO A 80 10.36 14.14 -6.05
CA PRO A 80 10.77 13.57 -7.34
C PRO A 80 12.28 13.33 -7.48
N LEU A 81 13.10 13.93 -6.61
CA LEU A 81 14.56 13.78 -6.56
C LEU A 81 15.01 12.69 -5.58
N GLY A 82 14.07 12.07 -4.86
CA GLY A 82 14.36 11.05 -3.86
C GLY A 82 15.00 11.59 -2.59
N ILE A 83 14.82 12.88 -2.30
CA ILE A 83 15.38 13.50 -1.10
C ILE A 83 14.65 12.95 0.12
N GLN A 84 15.39 12.29 1.01
CA GLN A 84 14.82 11.68 2.20
C GLN A 84 14.14 12.74 3.09
N GLY A 85 12.90 12.48 3.49
CA GLY A 85 12.10 13.40 4.31
C GLY A 85 11.46 14.55 3.53
N ALA A 86 11.80 14.74 2.25
CA ALA A 86 11.10 15.68 1.39
C ALA A 86 9.72 15.14 1.01
N LYS A 87 8.74 16.05 0.92
CA LYS A 87 7.35 15.73 0.60
C LYS A 87 7.08 15.88 -0.88
N ARG A 88 6.16 15.08 -1.40
CA ARG A 88 5.57 15.25 -2.72
C ARG A 88 4.17 15.84 -2.55
N GLY A 89 4.01 17.11 -2.92
CA GLY A 89 2.73 17.82 -2.81
C GLY A 89 1.74 17.43 -3.90
N SER A 90 2.23 17.13 -5.10
CA SER A 90 1.45 16.56 -6.21
C SER A 90 2.35 15.70 -7.09
N TYR A 91 1.75 14.75 -7.81
CA TYR A 91 2.44 13.94 -8.82
C TYR A 91 2.32 14.61 -10.19
N VAL A 92 3.32 15.41 -10.55
CA VAL A 92 3.33 16.18 -11.80
C VAL A 92 4.13 15.41 -12.85
N GLN A 93 3.46 14.69 -13.75
CA GLN A 93 4.08 13.62 -14.55
C GLN A 93 5.31 14.04 -15.36
N HIS A 94 5.32 15.23 -15.97
CA HIS A 94 6.49 15.71 -16.72
C HIS A 94 7.72 16.01 -15.83
N ARG A 95 7.52 16.23 -14.52
CA ARG A 95 8.59 16.32 -13.50
C ARG A 95 9.02 14.95 -12.97
N GLU A 96 8.37 13.88 -13.44
CA GLU A 96 8.52 12.51 -12.97
C GLU A 96 9.03 11.59 -14.08
N ASN A 97 9.91 12.10 -14.94
CA ASN A 97 10.41 11.42 -16.14
C ASN A 97 9.28 10.96 -17.08
N ASN A 98 8.13 11.63 -17.05
CA ASN A 98 6.92 11.28 -17.80
C ASN A 98 6.34 9.88 -17.48
N ILE A 99 6.70 9.30 -16.35
CA ILE A 99 6.16 8.00 -15.91
C ILE A 99 4.78 8.24 -15.29
N PRO A 100 3.69 7.63 -15.80
CA PRO A 100 2.40 7.67 -15.12
C PRO A 100 2.40 6.71 -13.92
N PRO A 101 1.50 6.88 -12.94
CA PRO A 101 1.15 5.78 -12.05
C PRO A 101 0.72 4.56 -12.88
N GLN A 102 1.18 3.37 -12.51
CA GLN A 102 0.82 2.14 -13.21
C GLN A 102 -0.36 1.44 -12.55
N VAL A 103 -0.56 1.62 -11.25
CA VAL A 103 -1.69 1.02 -10.54
C VAL A 103 -2.47 2.08 -9.78
N ALA A 104 -3.79 2.06 -9.89
CA ALA A 104 -4.71 2.90 -9.12
C ALA A 104 -5.80 2.07 -8.43
N PHE A 105 -6.18 2.51 -7.24
CA PHE A 105 -7.31 2.03 -6.47
C PHE A 105 -8.30 3.17 -6.25
N GLU A 106 -9.58 2.81 -6.22
CA GLU A 106 -10.71 3.67 -5.86
C GLU A 106 -11.65 2.87 -4.95
N ILE A 107 -12.10 3.52 -3.87
CA ILE A 107 -12.99 2.95 -2.86
C ILE A 107 -14.27 3.77 -2.87
N LEU A 108 -15.39 3.12 -3.17
CA LEU A 108 -16.66 3.82 -3.23
C LEU A 108 -17.13 4.25 -1.84
N SER A 109 -17.70 5.44 -1.82
CA SER A 109 -18.56 5.96 -0.76
C SER A 109 -20.02 5.98 -1.22
N PRO A 110 -20.99 6.17 -0.29
CA PRO A 110 -22.41 6.24 -0.63
C PRO A 110 -22.80 7.35 -1.60
N THR A 111 -22.01 8.43 -1.72
CA THR A 111 -22.34 9.56 -2.60
C THR A 111 -21.67 9.51 -3.96
N ASN A 112 -20.71 8.58 -4.17
CA ASN A 112 -20.10 8.39 -5.48
C ASN A 112 -21.13 7.95 -6.52
N THR A 113 -21.12 8.63 -7.66
CA THR A 113 -22.04 8.34 -8.77
C THR A 113 -21.38 7.45 -9.82
N GLN A 114 -22.19 6.68 -10.54
CA GLN A 114 -21.69 5.87 -11.66
C GLN A 114 -20.99 6.74 -12.72
N GLN A 115 -21.53 7.93 -12.99
CA GLN A 115 -20.97 8.87 -13.97
C GLN A 115 -19.55 9.33 -13.59
N GLU A 116 -19.31 9.67 -12.32
CA GLU A 116 -17.97 10.05 -11.84
C GLU A 116 -16.99 8.90 -11.99
N MET A 117 -17.41 7.67 -11.67
CA MET A 117 -16.54 6.49 -11.79
C MET A 117 -16.24 6.11 -13.23
N ASP A 118 -17.20 6.29 -14.15
CA ASP A 118 -16.98 6.09 -15.59
C ASP A 118 -16.00 7.14 -16.14
N GLN A 119 -16.09 8.39 -15.67
CA GLN A 119 -15.13 9.44 -16.02
C GLN A 119 -13.72 9.13 -15.50
N LYS A 120 -13.60 8.61 -14.27
CA LYS A 120 -12.31 8.16 -13.73
C LYS A 120 -11.74 6.99 -14.54
N LEU A 121 -12.54 6.00 -14.91
CA LEU A 121 -12.10 4.90 -15.77
C LEU A 121 -11.55 5.41 -17.12
N LEU A 122 -12.26 6.32 -17.78
CA LEU A 122 -11.80 6.93 -19.05
C LEU A 122 -10.53 7.77 -18.86
N PHE A 123 -10.38 8.45 -17.72
CA PHE A 123 -9.16 9.19 -17.37
C PHE A 123 -7.98 8.24 -17.22
N TYR A 124 -8.14 7.17 -16.42
CA TYR A 124 -7.12 6.16 -16.19
C TYR A 124 -6.73 5.43 -17.47
N ASP A 125 -7.71 5.10 -18.32
CA ASP A 125 -7.46 4.50 -19.61
C ASP A 125 -6.64 5.44 -20.52
N ARG A 126 -7.01 6.72 -20.59
CA ARG A 126 -6.34 7.72 -21.42
C ARG A 126 -4.89 7.97 -21.02
N TYR A 127 -4.59 7.99 -19.73
CA TYR A 127 -3.29 8.46 -19.21
C TYR A 127 -2.35 7.35 -18.75
N GLY A 128 -2.64 6.10 -19.12
CA GLY A 128 -1.66 5.02 -19.08
C GLY A 128 -1.62 4.21 -17.79
N ILE A 129 -2.66 4.26 -16.95
CA ILE A 129 -2.82 3.30 -15.85
C ILE A 129 -2.86 1.88 -16.43
N GLU A 130 -2.10 0.98 -15.84
CA GLU A 130 -2.02 -0.42 -16.29
C GLU A 130 -2.97 -1.34 -15.51
N GLU A 131 -3.22 -1.02 -14.25
CA GLU A 131 -4.17 -1.74 -13.40
C GLU A 131 -5.03 -0.76 -12.63
N TYR A 132 -6.34 -0.92 -12.71
CA TYR A 132 -7.30 -0.10 -12.00
C TYR A 132 -8.25 -0.99 -11.21
N TYR A 133 -8.37 -0.77 -9.90
CA TYR A 133 -9.26 -1.52 -9.02
C TYR A 133 -10.29 -0.59 -8.38
N LEU A 134 -11.56 -0.97 -8.44
CA LEU A 134 -12.67 -0.24 -7.86
C LEU A 134 -13.43 -1.14 -6.88
N TYR A 135 -13.44 -0.79 -5.62
CA TYR A 135 -14.08 -1.58 -4.57
C TYR A 135 -15.26 -0.84 -3.93
N ASP A 136 -16.40 -1.52 -3.88
CA ASP A 136 -17.60 -1.10 -3.16
C ASP A 136 -17.66 -1.82 -1.80
N PRO A 137 -17.29 -1.16 -0.69
CA PRO A 137 -17.29 -1.79 0.63
C PRO A 137 -18.70 -2.11 1.14
N ASP A 138 -19.72 -1.32 0.77
CA ASP A 138 -21.10 -1.55 1.20
C ASP A 138 -21.70 -2.79 0.56
N LYS A 139 -21.33 -3.06 -0.70
CA LYS A 139 -21.81 -4.24 -1.46
C LYS A 139 -20.81 -5.39 -1.50
N ASN A 140 -19.64 -5.25 -0.88
CA ASN A 140 -18.51 -6.19 -0.96
C ASN A 140 -18.19 -6.58 -2.42
N ARG A 141 -18.14 -5.60 -3.31
CA ARG A 141 -18.01 -5.84 -4.76
C ARG A 141 -16.74 -5.20 -5.29
N LEU A 142 -15.85 -6.03 -5.82
CA LEU A 142 -14.66 -5.59 -6.55
C LEU A 142 -14.92 -5.63 -8.05
N ARG A 143 -14.55 -4.54 -8.72
CA ARG A 143 -14.32 -4.50 -10.17
C ARG A 143 -12.87 -4.13 -10.40
N GLY A 144 -12.32 -4.52 -11.55
CA GLY A 144 -11.01 -4.06 -11.92
C GLY A 144 -10.79 -4.17 -13.41
N TRP A 145 -9.79 -3.46 -13.89
CA TRP A 145 -9.38 -3.41 -15.27
C TRP A 145 -7.88 -3.58 -15.36
N ARG A 146 -7.45 -4.27 -16.41
CA ARG A 146 -6.04 -4.42 -16.76
C ARG A 146 -5.83 -3.89 -18.17
N ARG A 147 -4.78 -3.12 -18.36
CA ARG A 147 -4.40 -2.61 -19.67
C ARG A 147 -3.94 -3.77 -20.54
N ASP A 148 -4.61 -3.92 -21.67
CA ASP A 148 -4.07 -4.56 -22.85
C ASP A 148 -3.41 -3.49 -23.73
N GLU A 149 -2.70 -3.86 -24.79
CA GLU A 149 -1.82 -2.96 -25.58
C GLU A 149 -2.37 -1.55 -25.83
N VAL A 150 -3.70 -1.40 -25.98
CA VAL A 150 -4.36 -0.12 -26.29
C VAL A 150 -5.27 0.38 -25.18
N PHE A 151 -6.03 -0.49 -24.49
CA PHE A 151 -7.12 -0.07 -23.58
C PHE A 151 -7.16 -0.88 -22.28
N LEU A 152 -7.76 -0.30 -21.23
CA LEU A 152 -8.18 -0.98 -20.01
C LEU A 152 -9.33 -1.96 -20.30
N ILE A 153 -9.10 -3.26 -20.09
CA ILE A 153 -10.08 -4.34 -20.24
C ILE A 153 -10.53 -4.81 -18.86
N GLU A 154 -11.85 -4.94 -18.65
CA GLU A 154 -12.42 -5.41 -17.38
C GLU A 154 -11.98 -6.85 -17.06
N ILE A 155 -11.59 -7.08 -15.81
CA ILE A 155 -11.22 -8.38 -15.28
C ILE A 155 -12.51 -9.16 -15.01
N GLY A 156 -12.72 -10.24 -15.76
CA GLY A 156 -13.97 -11.01 -15.70
C GLY A 156 -14.21 -11.75 -14.37
N ASN A 157 -13.15 -12.14 -13.66
CA ASN A 157 -13.25 -12.78 -12.34
C ASN A 157 -11.93 -12.66 -11.55
N PHE A 158 -12.03 -12.57 -10.23
CA PHE A 158 -10.90 -12.44 -9.31
C PHE A 158 -10.42 -13.74 -8.67
N SER A 159 -11.15 -14.86 -8.76
CA SER A 159 -10.82 -16.10 -8.02
C SER A 159 -9.38 -16.61 -8.21
N ASN A 160 -8.82 -16.46 -9.41
CA ASN A 160 -7.42 -16.82 -9.73
C ASN A 160 -6.61 -15.61 -10.20
N TYR A 161 -7.11 -14.40 -9.97
CA TYR A 161 -6.43 -13.20 -10.41
C TYR A 161 -5.34 -12.82 -9.40
N VAL A 162 -4.12 -12.65 -9.92
CA VAL A 162 -3.01 -12.04 -9.21
C VAL A 162 -2.63 -10.79 -9.99
N SER A 163 -2.55 -9.65 -9.30
CA SER A 163 -2.09 -8.39 -9.90
C SER A 163 -0.71 -8.59 -10.54
N PRO A 164 -0.54 -8.37 -11.85
CA PRO A 164 0.76 -8.52 -12.51
C PRO A 164 1.84 -7.60 -11.95
N ARG A 165 1.50 -6.36 -11.59
CA ARG A 165 2.44 -5.37 -11.05
C ARG A 165 2.71 -5.53 -9.56
N LEU A 166 1.69 -5.88 -8.79
CA LEU A 166 1.77 -5.89 -7.32
C LEU A 166 1.98 -7.28 -6.73
N GLY A 167 1.65 -8.34 -7.46
CA GLY A 167 1.67 -9.72 -6.96
C GLY A 167 0.60 -10.00 -5.90
N ILE A 168 -0.35 -9.09 -5.66
CA ILE A 168 -1.41 -9.25 -4.66
C ILE A 168 -2.60 -10.03 -5.22
N ARG A 169 -3.35 -10.68 -4.33
CA ARG A 169 -4.61 -11.39 -4.64
C ARG A 169 -5.76 -10.80 -3.86
N PHE A 170 -6.95 -10.79 -4.46
CA PHE A 170 -8.19 -10.38 -3.83
C PHE A 170 -9.05 -11.61 -3.52
N ASP A 171 -9.60 -11.67 -2.30
CA ASP A 171 -10.57 -12.67 -1.88
C ASP A 171 -11.92 -12.01 -1.62
N VAL A 172 -12.78 -12.09 -2.62
CA VAL A 172 -14.14 -11.53 -2.62
C VAL A 172 -15.18 -12.51 -2.06
N THR A 173 -14.77 -13.70 -1.61
CA THR A 173 -15.69 -14.72 -1.07
C THR A 173 -16.07 -14.46 0.39
N VAL A 174 -15.29 -13.61 1.06
CA VAL A 174 -15.50 -13.14 2.43
C VAL A 174 -15.98 -11.69 2.40
N ASN A 175 -16.72 -11.27 3.45
CA ASN A 175 -17.20 -9.91 3.63
C ASN A 175 -16.79 -9.39 5.02
N PRO A 176 -15.97 -8.33 5.12
CA PRO A 176 -15.36 -7.60 3.99
C PRO A 176 -14.37 -8.46 3.19
N MET A 177 -14.17 -8.11 1.92
CA MET A 177 -13.15 -8.68 1.03
C MET A 177 -11.79 -8.65 1.73
N GLN A 178 -10.93 -9.61 1.43
CA GLN A 178 -9.55 -9.62 1.93
C GLN A 178 -8.56 -9.46 0.78
N ILE A 179 -7.41 -8.84 1.08
CA ILE A 179 -6.30 -8.72 0.14
C ILE A 179 -5.12 -9.49 0.71
N TYR A 180 -4.42 -10.22 -0.13
CA TYR A 180 -3.26 -11.02 0.25
C TYR A 180 -2.02 -10.53 -0.47
N ARG A 181 -0.91 -10.42 0.28
CA ARG A 181 0.42 -10.10 -0.20
C ARG A 181 0.97 -11.23 -1.09
N PRO A 182 2.06 -10.98 -1.85
CA PRO A 182 2.69 -12.01 -2.67
C PRO A 182 3.17 -13.25 -1.89
N ASN A 183 3.51 -13.07 -0.60
CA ASN A 183 3.92 -14.16 0.29
C ASN A 183 2.73 -14.95 0.90
N GLY A 184 1.49 -14.59 0.57
CA GLY A 184 0.28 -15.24 1.07
C GLY A 184 -0.25 -14.69 2.41
N GLU A 185 0.43 -13.72 3.02
CA GLU A 185 -0.08 -13.05 4.23
C GLU A 185 -1.23 -12.10 3.89
N LYS A 186 -2.20 -11.99 4.81
CA LYS A 186 -3.30 -11.04 4.69
C LYS A 186 -2.79 -9.60 4.83
N PHE A 187 -3.41 -8.66 4.12
CA PHE A 187 -3.31 -7.24 4.45
C PHE A 187 -3.92 -7.00 5.82
N LEU A 188 -3.16 -6.35 6.70
CA LEU A 188 -3.57 -6.11 8.07
C LEU A 188 -3.90 -4.64 8.27
N SER A 189 -4.97 -4.36 9.03
CA SER A 189 -5.19 -3.03 9.59
C SER A 189 -4.11 -2.69 10.62
N TYR A 190 -4.05 -1.42 11.04
CA TYR A 190 -3.10 -1.02 12.08
C TYR A 190 -3.35 -1.75 13.40
N ASP A 191 -4.62 -1.96 13.75
CA ASP A 191 -5.02 -2.67 14.97
C ASP A 191 -4.67 -4.17 14.90
N GLU A 192 -4.89 -4.82 13.75
CA GLU A 192 -4.48 -6.22 13.54
C GLU A 192 -2.96 -6.37 13.64
N LEU A 193 -2.20 -5.42 13.08
CA LEU A 193 -0.74 -5.42 13.17
C LEU A 193 -0.24 -5.23 14.61
N ASP A 194 -0.86 -4.33 15.40
CA ASP A 194 -0.51 -4.17 16.82
C ASP A 194 -0.84 -5.46 17.60
N GLN A 195 -1.99 -6.08 17.34
CA GLN A 195 -2.36 -7.35 17.99
C GLN A 195 -1.33 -8.47 17.72
N GLU A 196 -0.89 -8.64 16.47
CA GLU A 196 0.16 -9.61 16.13
C GLU A 196 1.48 -9.27 16.84
N LEU A 197 1.86 -7.99 16.88
CA LEU A 197 3.07 -7.54 17.56
C LEU A 197 3.02 -7.80 19.08
N GLN A 198 1.88 -7.54 19.74
CA GLN A 198 1.71 -7.83 21.16
C GLN A 198 1.75 -9.33 21.44
N GLN A 199 1.13 -10.14 20.56
CA GLN A 199 1.16 -11.59 20.69
C GLN A 199 2.58 -12.14 20.58
N GLU A 200 3.35 -11.69 19.59
CA GLU A 200 4.75 -12.09 19.41
C GLU A 200 5.65 -11.64 20.57
N ARG A 201 5.46 -10.42 21.09
CA ARG A 201 6.16 -9.97 22.31
C ARG A 201 5.88 -10.85 23.51
N SER A 202 4.61 -11.19 23.74
CA SER A 202 4.23 -12.07 24.85
C SER A 202 4.84 -13.47 24.71
N ARG A 203 4.88 -14.02 23.48
CA ARG A 203 5.53 -15.31 23.20
C ARG A 203 7.02 -15.25 23.50
N ALA A 204 7.72 -14.23 22.99
CA ALA A 204 9.14 -14.05 23.22
C ALA A 204 9.49 -13.91 24.72
N ASP A 205 8.69 -13.15 25.48
CA ASP A 205 8.88 -13.01 26.93
C ASP A 205 8.66 -14.33 27.68
N GLN A 206 7.65 -15.11 27.28
CA GLN A 206 7.39 -16.43 27.85
C GLN A 206 8.53 -17.41 27.56
N GLU A 207 9.04 -17.43 26.33
CA GLU A 207 10.18 -18.28 25.95
C GLU A 207 11.43 -17.90 26.72
N ARG A 208 11.72 -16.60 26.85
CA ARG A 208 12.85 -16.10 27.65
C ARG A 208 12.73 -16.51 29.11
N SER A 209 11.55 -16.35 29.71
CA SER A 209 11.33 -16.76 31.11
C SER A 209 11.52 -18.27 31.30
N ARG A 210 11.07 -19.09 30.34
CA ARG A 210 11.27 -20.54 30.37
C ARG A 210 12.75 -20.91 30.23
N ALA A 211 13.49 -20.25 29.34
CA ALA A 211 14.92 -20.45 29.18
C ALA A 211 15.67 -20.09 30.47
N ASP A 212 15.36 -18.95 31.09
CA ASP A 212 15.97 -18.51 32.35
C ASP A 212 15.68 -19.50 33.49
N GLN A 213 14.44 -19.98 33.60
CA GLN A 213 14.06 -21.00 34.60
C GLN A 213 14.74 -22.35 34.35
N ALA A 214 14.87 -22.76 33.09
CA ALA A 214 15.56 -24.01 32.74
C ALA A 214 17.05 -23.91 33.08
N GLN A 215 17.68 -22.77 32.77
CA GLN A 215 19.09 -22.51 33.10
C GLN A 215 19.31 -22.53 34.61
N GLN A 216 18.49 -21.81 35.39
CA GLN A 216 18.60 -21.82 36.86
C GLN A 216 18.44 -23.21 37.46
N ARG A 217 17.55 -24.04 36.90
CA ARG A 217 17.38 -25.44 37.34
C ARG A 217 18.58 -26.30 36.96
N ALA A 218 19.11 -26.13 35.75
CA ALA A 218 20.31 -26.83 35.30
C ALA A 218 21.52 -26.50 36.20
N ASP A 219 21.74 -25.21 36.49
CA ASP A 219 22.81 -24.75 37.37
C ASP A 219 22.66 -25.31 38.79
N ALA A 220 21.44 -25.30 39.34
CA ALA A 220 21.16 -25.83 40.67
C ALA A 220 21.33 -27.37 40.75
N LEU A 221 20.99 -28.10 39.69
CA LEU A 221 21.20 -29.55 39.61
C LEU A 221 22.69 -29.88 39.45
N ALA A 222 23.41 -29.15 38.61
CA ALA A 222 24.85 -29.29 38.45
C ALA A 222 25.59 -29.07 39.78
N GLU A 223 25.18 -28.05 40.55
CA GLU A 223 25.76 -27.80 41.88
C GLU A 223 25.47 -28.94 42.87
N ARG A 224 24.26 -29.50 42.87
CA ARG A 224 23.95 -30.69 43.70
C ARG A 224 24.75 -31.92 43.30
N LEU A 225 24.93 -32.17 42.00
CA LEU A 225 25.75 -33.29 41.51
C LEU A 225 27.21 -33.14 41.98
N ARG A 226 27.78 -31.93 41.89
CA ARG A 226 29.13 -31.63 42.40
C ARG A 226 29.25 -31.90 43.90
N GLN A 227 28.25 -31.53 44.70
CA GLN A 227 28.22 -31.83 46.15
C GLN A 227 28.18 -33.34 46.45
N MET A 228 27.63 -34.15 45.55
CA MET A 228 27.61 -35.61 45.66
C MET A 228 28.89 -36.27 45.08
N GLY A 229 29.87 -35.47 44.63
CA GLY A 229 31.12 -35.95 44.04
C GLY A 229 30.99 -36.44 42.60
N ILE A 230 29.91 -36.09 41.91
CA ILE A 230 29.64 -36.45 40.51
C ILE A 230 29.95 -35.23 39.63
N ASP A 231 30.79 -35.42 38.61
CA ASP A 231 31.09 -34.37 37.63
C ASP A 231 29.91 -34.23 36.63
N PRO A 232 29.19 -33.10 36.62
CA PRO A 232 28.03 -32.90 35.73
C PRO A 232 28.38 -32.88 34.25
N ASP A 233 29.64 -32.56 33.90
CA ASP A 233 30.10 -32.44 32.52
C ASP A 233 30.54 -33.79 31.91
N GLN A 234 30.49 -34.86 32.69
CA GLN A 234 30.85 -36.24 32.29
C GLN A 234 29.64 -37.18 32.17
N ILE A 235 28.41 -36.66 32.28
CA ILE A 235 27.14 -37.38 32.08
C ILE A 235 26.53 -36.96 30.74
#